data_AF-A0A6A7CAK2-F1
#
_entry.id   AF-A0A6A7CAK2-F1
#
_cell.length_a   1.000
_cell.length_b   1.000
_cell.length_c   1.000
_cell.angle_alpha   90.00
_cell.angle_beta   90.00
_cell.angle_gamma   90.00
#
_symmetry.space_group_name_H-M   'P 1'
#
loop_
_entity.id
_entity.type
_entity.pdbx_description
1 polymer ?
#
loop_
_entity_poly.entity_id
_entity_poly.type
_entity_poly.pdbx_seq_one_letter_code
_entity_poly.pdbx_strand_id
1 'polypeptide(L)'
;MSDLFEPQEDALPPLVSPVGTPPRTPRGGTKASADGLQPSIAVPSPTSSEPRPSALDAPLPVVRCEVRARIPTKWRQDMWLHLYSNNVDNKEHLALVFGPYIWSKGLFEERPGETESDRLTRGAYHARLYPGRISSAGPEPKESPELANVPPLVRIHSECYTGETVQSIRCDCGEQLDEAARIMCLPATPTDINGGVIVYLRQEGRGIGLQEKLKAYNLQDLGHDTVEANLMLRHPGDARSYGLATAILQDLGLGGDRGIRLLTNNPDKIRAVEGPNREVHVAERVPMIPLAWQTGGRNGIQGPEYTSYLATKIKKCNHMLPDPMESKDLSDGDQSSRPLKKAKTSNNENPP
;
A
#
# COMPACT_ATOMS: atom_id res chain seq x y z
N MET A 1 55.08 22.11 -38.55
CA MET A 1 54.83 22.02 -37.09
C MET A 1 53.67 22.95 -36.78
N SER A 2 52.45 22.52 -37.14
CA SER A 2 51.14 23.10 -36.78
C SER A 2 50.12 22.60 -37.81
N ASP A 3 49.58 21.40 -37.62
CA ASP A 3 48.36 20.97 -38.32
C ASP A 3 47.19 21.08 -37.35
N LEU A 4 46.22 21.88 -37.76
CA LEU A 4 45.00 22.23 -37.05
C LEU A 4 44.01 21.06 -37.16
N PHE A 5 43.50 20.63 -36.00
CA PHE A 5 42.37 19.71 -35.87
C PHE A 5 41.07 20.45 -36.24
N GLU A 6 40.39 20.02 -37.30
CA GLU A 6 38.96 20.30 -37.53
C GLU A 6 38.11 19.17 -36.92
N PRO A 7 37.01 19.48 -36.19
CA PRO A 7 36.08 18.45 -35.72
C PRO A 7 35.03 18.13 -36.80
N GLN A 8 34.90 16.84 -37.15
CA GLN A 8 33.78 16.32 -37.93
C GLN A 8 32.48 16.39 -37.13
N GLU A 9 31.49 17.12 -37.64
CA GLU A 9 30.08 17.00 -37.25
C GLU A 9 29.46 15.79 -37.95
N ASP A 10 29.20 14.70 -37.23
CA ASP A 10 28.38 13.59 -37.73
C ASP A 10 26.89 13.88 -37.51
N ALA A 11 26.16 13.99 -38.62
CA ALA A 11 24.74 14.25 -38.67
C ALA A 11 23.89 13.07 -38.18
N LEU A 12 22.92 13.33 -37.31
CA LEU A 12 21.90 12.37 -36.85
C LEU A 12 20.90 12.03 -37.98
N PRO A 13 20.43 10.77 -38.09
CA PRO A 13 19.45 10.37 -39.10
C PRO A 13 18.02 10.83 -38.76
N PRO A 14 17.13 11.02 -39.76
CA PRO A 14 15.83 11.63 -39.55
C PRO A 14 14.79 10.66 -38.96
N LEU A 15 14.04 11.16 -37.96
CA LEU A 15 12.83 10.57 -37.40
C LEU A 15 11.66 10.72 -38.38
N VAL A 16 11.19 9.62 -38.96
CA VAL A 16 9.95 9.57 -39.73
C VAL A 16 8.81 9.14 -38.81
N SER A 17 7.86 10.04 -38.56
CA SER A 17 6.56 9.76 -37.92
C SER A 17 5.45 9.94 -38.95
N PRO A 18 4.50 9.00 -39.13
CA PRO A 18 3.26 9.29 -39.84
C PRO A 18 2.20 9.80 -38.86
N VAL A 19 1.83 11.08 -39.03
CA VAL A 19 0.64 11.69 -38.44
C VAL A 19 -0.57 11.31 -39.29
N GLY A 20 -1.55 10.63 -38.70
CA GLY A 20 -2.88 10.41 -39.28
C GLY A 20 -3.90 11.36 -38.64
N THR A 21 -4.28 12.42 -39.36
CA THR A 21 -5.34 13.37 -38.97
C THR A 21 -6.72 12.83 -39.38
N PRO A 22 -7.73 12.76 -38.49
CA PRO A 22 -9.12 12.57 -38.93
C PRO A 22 -9.79 13.92 -39.29
N PRO A 23 -10.73 13.95 -40.27
CA PRO A 23 -11.29 15.20 -40.80
C PRO A 23 -12.36 15.83 -39.90
N ARG A 24 -12.53 17.15 -40.05
CA ARG A 24 -13.56 17.99 -39.41
C ARG A 24 -14.98 17.62 -39.86
N THR A 25 -15.90 17.69 -38.89
CA THR A 25 -17.37 17.74 -38.94
C THR A 25 -18.01 18.56 -40.06
N PRO A 26 -19.20 18.16 -40.56
CA PRO A 26 -20.20 19.07 -41.09
C PRO A 26 -21.23 19.49 -40.02
N ARG A 27 -21.54 20.79 -39.98
CA ARG A 27 -22.71 21.38 -39.31
C ARG A 27 -23.99 20.96 -40.04
N GLY A 28 -25.00 20.51 -39.29
CA GLY A 28 -26.40 20.42 -39.74
C GLY A 28 -27.32 20.96 -38.65
N GLY A 29 -28.10 22.00 -38.97
CA GLY A 29 -28.96 22.71 -38.03
C GLY A 29 -30.38 22.14 -37.92
N THR A 30 -30.91 22.24 -36.69
CA THR A 30 -32.31 22.41 -36.26
C THR A 30 -33.43 21.53 -36.83
N LYS A 31 -34.11 20.80 -35.93
CA LYS A 31 -35.45 21.17 -35.43
C LYS A 31 -35.87 20.32 -34.23
N ALA A 32 -36.42 20.97 -33.22
CA ALA A 32 -37.15 20.36 -32.13
C ALA A 32 -38.50 19.83 -32.63
N SER A 33 -38.91 18.65 -32.17
CA SER A 33 -40.32 18.25 -32.12
C SER A 33 -40.52 17.31 -30.93
N ALA A 34 -41.46 17.72 -30.11
CA ALA A 34 -42.08 16.92 -29.06
C ALA A 34 -43.01 15.89 -29.70
N ASP A 35 -43.01 14.68 -29.13
CA ASP A 35 -44.09 13.69 -29.04
C ASP A 35 -43.55 12.27 -29.22
N GLY A 36 -43.77 11.45 -28.20
CA GLY A 36 -43.42 10.03 -28.22
C GLY A 36 -43.36 9.42 -26.82
N LEU A 37 -44.51 9.27 -26.17
CA LEU A 37 -44.68 8.33 -25.05
C LEU A 37 -44.18 6.94 -25.49
N GLN A 38 -43.13 6.43 -24.86
CA GLN A 38 -42.76 5.02 -24.98
C GLN A 38 -43.48 4.20 -23.89
N PRO A 39 -44.05 3.02 -24.21
CA PRO A 39 -44.69 2.16 -23.22
C PRO A 39 -43.64 1.54 -22.29
N SER A 40 -43.97 1.56 -20.99
CA SER A 40 -43.19 0.96 -19.90
C SER A 40 -42.92 -0.52 -20.14
N ILE A 41 -41.64 -0.88 -20.27
CA ILE A 41 -41.19 -2.27 -20.22
C ILE A 41 -41.32 -2.75 -18.77
N ALA A 42 -42.15 -3.77 -18.57
CA ALA A 42 -42.35 -4.40 -17.27
C ALA A 42 -41.04 -5.03 -16.77
N VAL A 43 -40.66 -4.66 -15.54
CA VAL A 43 -39.54 -5.27 -14.81
C VAL A 43 -39.97 -6.66 -14.33
N PRO A 44 -39.26 -7.76 -14.68
CA PRO A 44 -39.55 -9.05 -14.08
C PRO A 44 -39.14 -9.03 -12.61
N SER A 45 -40.07 -9.46 -11.74
CA SER A 45 -39.86 -9.60 -10.30
C SER A 45 -38.79 -10.67 -10.02
N PRO A 46 -37.79 -10.41 -9.14
CA PRO A 46 -36.83 -11.44 -8.77
C PRO A 46 -37.50 -12.42 -7.79
N THR A 47 -37.84 -13.60 -8.29
CA THR A 47 -38.04 -14.79 -7.46
C THR A 47 -36.72 -15.56 -7.38
N SER A 48 -36.55 -16.30 -6.28
CA SER A 48 -35.37 -17.05 -5.82
C SER A 48 -34.19 -16.21 -5.30
N SER A 49 -34.20 -15.98 -3.99
CA SER A 49 -33.04 -15.61 -3.18
C SER A 49 -32.17 -16.84 -2.93
N GLU A 50 -31.22 -17.12 -3.82
CA GLU A 50 -30.04 -17.86 -3.38
C GLU A 50 -29.12 -16.89 -2.61
N PRO A 51 -28.62 -17.26 -1.43
CA PRO A 51 -27.67 -16.42 -0.72
C PRO A 51 -26.40 -16.32 -1.56
N ARG A 52 -26.12 -15.11 -2.03
CA ARG A 52 -24.86 -14.79 -2.72
C ARG A 52 -23.71 -15.12 -1.75
N PRO A 53 -22.74 -15.97 -2.12
CA PRO A 53 -21.65 -16.34 -1.20
C PRO A 53 -20.94 -15.07 -0.73
N SER A 54 -20.62 -15.01 0.56
CA SER A 54 -19.92 -13.85 1.10
C SER A 54 -18.53 -13.79 0.46
N ALA A 55 -17.99 -12.59 0.25
CA ALA A 55 -16.65 -12.41 -0.31
C ALA A 55 -15.55 -13.07 0.55
N LEU A 56 -15.88 -13.49 1.77
CA LEU A 56 -15.02 -14.20 2.71
C LEU A 56 -15.07 -15.72 2.57
N ASP A 57 -15.85 -16.29 1.65
CA ASP A 57 -15.97 -17.75 1.44
C ASP A 57 -15.45 -18.20 0.06
N ALA A 58 -15.04 -17.23 -0.78
CA ALA A 58 -14.49 -17.52 -2.11
C ALA A 58 -13.05 -18.05 -2.00
N PRO A 59 -12.64 -19.01 -2.86
CA PRO A 59 -11.25 -19.47 -2.88
C PRO A 59 -10.30 -18.29 -3.18
N LEU A 60 -9.09 -18.37 -2.64
CA LEU A 60 -8.10 -17.33 -2.90
C LEU A 60 -7.79 -17.23 -4.41
N PRO A 61 -7.56 -16.01 -4.91
CA PRO A 61 -7.06 -15.77 -6.26
C PRO A 61 -5.76 -16.54 -6.53
N VAL A 62 -5.57 -16.93 -7.78
CA VAL A 62 -4.29 -17.48 -8.25
C VAL A 62 -3.40 -16.32 -8.68
N VAL A 63 -2.20 -16.26 -8.10
CA VAL A 63 -1.18 -15.27 -8.43
C VAL A 63 0.08 -15.95 -8.89
N ARG A 64 0.85 -15.28 -9.77
CA ARG A 64 2.14 -15.77 -10.22
C ARG A 64 3.15 -14.63 -10.21
N CYS A 65 4.26 -14.83 -9.49
CA CYS A 65 5.37 -13.89 -9.55
C CYS A 65 6.09 -14.05 -10.90
N GLU A 66 6.02 -13.03 -11.75
CA GLU A 66 6.57 -13.07 -13.10
C GLU A 66 8.02 -12.64 -13.16
N VAL A 67 8.36 -11.58 -12.43
CA VAL A 67 9.69 -11.01 -12.44
C VAL A 67 10.02 -10.36 -11.10
N ARG A 68 11.31 -10.36 -10.76
CA ARG A 68 11.86 -9.60 -9.65
C ARG A 68 13.10 -8.83 -10.04
N ALA A 69 13.21 -7.58 -9.57
CA ALA A 69 14.40 -6.76 -9.76
C ALA A 69 14.85 -6.07 -8.47
N ARG A 70 16.17 -5.84 -8.36
CA ARG A 70 16.77 -5.02 -7.31
C ARG A 70 16.60 -3.53 -7.63
N ILE A 71 16.04 -2.79 -6.68
CA ILE A 71 15.82 -1.35 -6.76
C ILE A 71 16.63 -0.67 -5.65
N PRO A 72 17.72 0.05 -6.01
CA PRO A 72 18.45 0.88 -5.05
C PRO A 72 17.54 2.00 -4.51
N THR A 73 17.56 2.24 -3.20
CA THR A 73 16.75 3.28 -2.57
C THR A 73 17.59 4.39 -1.94
N LYS A 74 16.95 5.54 -1.66
CA LYS A 74 17.57 6.66 -0.94
C LYS A 74 17.98 6.32 0.51
N TRP A 75 17.41 5.26 1.09
CA TRP A 75 17.71 4.81 2.44
C TRP A 75 18.96 3.93 2.54
N ARG A 76 19.75 3.82 1.47
CA ARG A 76 20.98 2.99 1.40
C ARG A 76 20.75 1.51 1.72
N GLN A 77 19.51 1.05 1.62
CA GLN A 77 19.12 -0.35 1.58
C GLN A 77 18.47 -0.64 0.24
N ASP A 78 18.73 -1.82 -0.29
CA ASP A 78 18.10 -2.26 -1.52
C ASP A 78 16.70 -2.79 -1.23
N MET A 79 15.76 -2.46 -2.12
CA MET A 79 14.42 -3.03 -2.16
C MET A 79 14.35 -4.01 -3.32
N TRP A 80 13.66 -5.14 -3.14
CA TRP A 80 13.39 -6.10 -4.20
C TRP A 80 11.94 -5.95 -4.65
N LEU A 81 11.76 -5.50 -5.88
CA LEU A 81 10.44 -5.33 -6.48
C LEU A 81 10.03 -6.61 -7.19
N HIS A 82 8.93 -7.20 -6.76
CA HIS A 82 8.32 -8.38 -7.38
C HIS A 82 7.06 -7.95 -8.13
N LEU A 83 6.89 -8.42 -9.36
CA LEU A 83 5.70 -8.19 -10.18
C LEU A 83 4.86 -9.46 -10.23
N TYR A 84 3.56 -9.33 -10.01
CA TYR A 84 2.61 -10.43 -9.98
C TYR A 84 1.54 -10.26 -11.06
N SER A 85 1.30 -11.33 -11.81
CA SER A 85 0.09 -11.53 -12.61
C SER A 85 -0.95 -12.29 -11.78
N ASN A 86 -2.22 -12.24 -12.19
CA ASN A 86 -3.32 -12.90 -11.46
C ASN A 86 -4.48 -13.30 -12.38
N ASN A 87 -5.45 -14.05 -11.84
CA ASN A 87 -6.63 -14.53 -12.57
C ASN A 87 -7.94 -13.78 -12.27
N VAL A 88 -7.90 -12.70 -11.48
CA VAL A 88 -9.08 -11.92 -11.07
C VAL A 88 -9.23 -10.65 -11.89
N ASP A 89 -8.12 -10.01 -12.23
CA ASP A 89 -8.09 -8.84 -13.11
C ASP A 89 -6.92 -8.90 -14.11
N ASN A 90 -6.89 -7.95 -15.03
CA ASN A 90 -5.84 -7.82 -16.04
C ASN A 90 -4.72 -6.88 -15.60
N LYS A 91 -4.55 -6.66 -14.29
CA LYS A 91 -3.56 -5.74 -13.75
C LYS A 91 -2.39 -6.52 -13.17
N GLU A 92 -1.24 -5.87 -13.21
CA GLU A 92 -0.07 -6.34 -12.50
C GLU A 92 -0.09 -5.78 -11.06
N HIS A 93 0.28 -6.59 -10.07
CA HIS A 93 0.43 -6.13 -8.70
C HIS A 93 1.88 -6.26 -8.27
N LEU A 94 2.26 -5.51 -7.23
CA LEU A 94 3.65 -5.42 -6.82
C LEU A 94 3.81 -5.89 -5.38
N ALA A 95 4.95 -6.50 -5.08
CA ALA A 95 5.43 -6.64 -3.72
C ALA A 95 6.82 -6.01 -3.60
N LEU A 96 6.91 -4.99 -2.75
CA LEU A 96 8.14 -4.27 -2.44
C LEU A 96 8.73 -4.94 -1.19
N VAL A 97 9.76 -5.75 -1.40
CA VAL A 97 10.37 -6.54 -0.34
C VAL A 97 11.64 -5.85 0.16
N PHE A 98 11.74 -5.73 1.49
CA PHE A 98 12.86 -5.13 2.19
C PHE A 98 13.56 -6.19 3.03
N GLY A 99 14.88 -6.24 2.91
CA GLY A 99 15.70 -7.26 3.57
C GLY A 99 15.82 -8.56 2.77
N PRO A 100 16.70 -9.48 3.23
CA PRO A 100 17.11 -10.66 2.44
C PRO A 100 16.36 -11.96 2.77
N TYR A 101 15.26 -11.95 3.51
CA TYR A 101 14.65 -13.16 4.08
C TYR A 101 13.23 -13.46 3.58
N ILE A 102 12.63 -12.60 2.77
CA ILE A 102 11.32 -12.82 2.16
C ILE A 102 11.51 -13.12 0.68
N TRP A 103 10.98 -14.26 0.22
CA TRP A 103 11.19 -14.78 -1.14
C TRP A 103 9.90 -15.37 -1.69
N SER A 104 9.62 -15.09 -2.96
CA SER A 104 8.54 -15.75 -3.69
C SER A 104 8.92 -17.21 -3.97
N LYS A 105 8.07 -18.16 -3.59
CA LYS A 105 8.24 -19.58 -3.88
C LYS A 105 8.06 -19.83 -5.37
N GLY A 106 6.97 -19.34 -5.96
CA GLY A 106 6.66 -19.52 -7.39
C GLY A 106 7.67 -18.84 -8.32
N LEU A 107 8.37 -17.79 -7.87
CA LEU A 107 9.48 -17.20 -8.62
C LEU A 107 10.69 -18.13 -8.65
N PHE A 108 10.93 -19.05 -7.73
CA PHE A 108 12.16 -19.88 -7.78
C PHE A 108 11.93 -21.25 -8.42
N GLU A 109 10.67 -21.63 -8.63
CA GLU A 109 10.28 -22.84 -9.35
C GLU A 109 10.80 -22.82 -10.80
N GLU A 110 11.26 -23.98 -11.27
CA GLU A 110 11.65 -24.21 -12.66
C GLU A 110 10.42 -24.19 -13.56
N ARG A 111 10.50 -23.41 -14.65
CA ARG A 111 9.46 -23.39 -15.67
C ARG A 111 9.82 -24.37 -16.81
N PRO A 112 8.85 -25.04 -17.46
CA PRO A 112 9.13 -25.96 -18.54
C PRO A 112 9.92 -25.30 -19.68
N GLY A 113 11.07 -25.87 -20.05
CA GLY A 113 11.94 -25.36 -21.10
C GLY A 113 12.75 -24.10 -20.74
N GLU A 114 12.76 -23.70 -19.46
CA GLU A 114 13.45 -22.51 -18.99
C GLU A 114 14.97 -22.69 -18.97
N THR A 115 15.71 -21.72 -19.51
CA THR A 115 17.18 -21.69 -19.47
C THR A 115 17.70 -20.94 -18.25
N GLU A 116 19.00 -21.10 -17.92
CA GLU A 116 19.65 -20.27 -16.89
C GLU A 116 19.56 -18.77 -17.20
N SER A 117 19.64 -18.40 -18.48
CA SER A 117 19.49 -17.01 -18.92
C SER A 117 18.09 -16.46 -18.63
N ASP A 118 17.06 -17.28 -18.82
CA ASP A 118 15.67 -16.91 -18.52
C ASP A 118 15.48 -16.73 -17.00
N ARG A 119 16.04 -17.64 -16.18
CA ARG A 119 16.05 -17.52 -14.71
C ARG A 119 16.73 -16.24 -14.25
N LEU A 120 17.88 -15.90 -14.83
CA LEU A 120 18.59 -14.66 -14.52
C LEU A 120 17.76 -13.42 -14.92
N THR A 121 17.15 -13.45 -16.11
CA THR A 121 16.36 -12.34 -16.66
C THR A 121 15.11 -12.06 -15.84
N ARG A 122 14.39 -13.11 -15.40
CA ARG A 122 13.20 -12.95 -14.55
C ARG A 122 13.52 -12.68 -13.08
N GLY A 123 14.79 -12.71 -12.68
CA GLY A 123 15.17 -12.42 -11.30
C GLY A 123 15.18 -13.61 -10.35
N ALA A 124 15.07 -14.84 -10.85
CA ALA A 124 15.05 -16.08 -10.07
C ALA A 124 16.45 -16.60 -9.76
N TYR A 125 17.21 -15.79 -9.05
CA TYR A 125 18.59 -16.09 -8.65
C TYR A 125 18.82 -15.74 -7.17
N HIS A 126 19.80 -16.40 -6.57
CA HIS A 126 20.29 -16.04 -5.23
C HIS A 126 21.46 -15.05 -5.32
N ALA A 127 21.62 -14.17 -4.32
CA ALA A 127 22.65 -13.12 -4.27
C ALA A 127 22.60 -12.07 -5.40
N ARG A 128 23.52 -11.10 -5.41
CA ARG A 128 23.53 -9.97 -6.36
C ARG A 128 24.05 -10.41 -7.74
N LEU A 129 23.49 -9.86 -8.81
CA LEU A 129 24.04 -10.04 -10.17
C LEU A 129 25.34 -9.24 -10.35
N TYR A 130 26.21 -9.76 -11.22
CA TYR A 130 27.42 -9.11 -11.69
C TYR A 130 27.63 -9.41 -13.19
N PRO A 131 28.35 -8.54 -13.93
CA PRO A 131 28.63 -8.78 -15.34
C PRO A 131 29.31 -10.14 -15.57
N GLY A 132 28.80 -10.91 -16.53
CA GLY A 132 29.34 -12.24 -16.87
C GLY A 132 28.80 -13.40 -16.02
N ARG A 133 27.84 -13.17 -15.11
CA ARG A 133 27.17 -14.26 -14.38
C ARG A 133 26.34 -15.14 -15.33
N ILE A 134 26.54 -16.45 -15.25
CA ILE A 134 25.87 -17.44 -16.11
C ILE A 134 24.95 -18.42 -15.36
N SER A 135 24.97 -18.39 -14.02
CA SER A 135 24.16 -19.29 -13.21
C SER A 135 23.28 -18.53 -12.22
N SER A 136 22.04 -18.96 -12.14
CA SER A 136 21.02 -18.51 -11.19
C SER A 136 21.28 -19.01 -9.76
N ALA A 137 22.00 -20.13 -9.63
CA ALA A 137 22.42 -20.68 -8.36
C ALA A 137 23.33 -19.69 -7.60
N GLY A 138 23.25 -19.76 -6.28
CA GLY A 138 24.05 -18.96 -5.36
C GLY A 138 23.78 -19.43 -3.93
N PRO A 139 24.53 -18.93 -2.95
CA PRO A 139 24.25 -19.25 -1.56
C PRO A 139 22.80 -18.85 -1.25
N GLU A 140 22.01 -19.83 -0.82
CA GLU A 140 20.69 -19.54 -0.31
C GLU A 140 20.83 -18.57 0.87
N PRO A 141 20.01 -17.51 0.92
CA PRO A 141 19.97 -16.63 2.07
C PRO A 141 19.52 -17.46 3.27
N LYS A 142 20.44 -17.66 4.22
CA LYS A 142 20.08 -18.26 5.50
C LYS A 142 19.44 -17.19 6.35
N GLU A 143 18.17 -17.38 6.69
CA GLU A 143 17.53 -16.62 7.74
C GLU A 143 18.29 -16.90 9.05
N SER A 144 18.69 -15.85 9.78
CA SER A 144 19.34 -16.08 11.07
C SER A 144 18.34 -16.70 12.05
N PRO A 145 18.76 -17.56 12.99
CA PRO A 145 17.84 -18.18 13.96
C PRO A 145 17.05 -17.16 14.78
N GLU A 146 17.66 -15.98 15.03
CA GLU A 146 17.02 -14.86 15.71
C GLU A 146 15.89 -14.23 14.87
N LEU A 147 16.05 -14.19 13.55
CA LEU A 147 15.05 -13.64 12.62
C LEU A 147 13.84 -14.55 12.48
N ALA A 148 14.06 -15.87 12.49
CA ALA A 148 13.01 -16.87 12.32
C ALA A 148 11.88 -16.76 13.37
N ASN A 149 12.19 -16.23 14.56
CA ASN A 149 11.24 -16.11 15.67
C ASN A 149 10.44 -14.80 15.66
N VAL A 150 10.79 -13.81 14.83
CA VAL A 150 10.07 -12.54 14.78
C VAL A 150 9.21 -12.49 13.51
N PRO A 151 7.88 -12.29 13.63
CA PRO A 151 7.02 -12.17 12.46
C PRO A 151 7.38 -10.94 11.61
N PRO A 152 7.42 -11.06 10.27
CA PRO A 152 7.80 -9.96 9.39
C PRO A 152 6.76 -8.84 9.38
N LEU A 153 7.23 -7.61 9.19
CA LEU A 153 6.36 -6.45 9.04
C LEU A 153 5.74 -6.45 7.64
N VAL A 154 4.42 -6.28 7.57
CA VAL A 154 3.66 -6.30 6.33
C VAL A 154 2.79 -5.07 6.23
N ARG A 155 2.77 -4.46 5.05
CA ARG A 155 1.84 -3.38 4.70
C ARG A 155 1.08 -3.77 3.44
N ILE A 156 -0.24 -3.86 3.53
CA ILE A 156 -1.06 -3.88 2.31
C ILE A 156 -1.33 -2.43 1.93
N HIS A 157 -0.95 -2.03 0.72
CA HIS A 157 -1.13 -0.69 0.22
C HIS A 157 -2.02 -0.72 -1.02
N SER A 158 -3.06 0.12 -1.04
CA SER A 158 -3.91 0.29 -2.23
C SER A 158 -3.40 1.53 -2.96
N GLU A 159 -3.12 1.39 -4.26
CA GLU A 159 -2.69 2.46 -5.14
C GLU A 159 -3.52 3.75 -4.96
N CYS A 160 -2.81 4.86 -4.89
CA CYS A 160 -3.36 6.21 -4.81
C CYS A 160 -2.46 7.19 -5.56
N TYR A 161 -2.66 7.31 -6.87
CA TYR A 161 -1.92 8.16 -7.78
C TYR A 161 -1.79 9.61 -7.27
N THR A 162 -2.90 10.20 -6.84
CA THR A 162 -2.91 11.59 -6.35
C THR A 162 -2.08 11.78 -5.08
N GLY A 163 -2.10 10.80 -4.17
CA GLY A 163 -1.37 10.91 -2.91
C GLY A 163 0.12 10.58 -3.07
N GLU A 164 0.43 9.56 -3.86
CA GLU A 164 1.78 9.00 -3.99
C GLU A 164 2.62 9.71 -5.04
N THR A 165 2.05 9.97 -6.21
CA THR A 165 2.78 10.57 -7.34
C THR A 165 2.67 12.10 -7.34
N VAL A 166 1.47 12.62 -7.10
CA VAL A 166 1.20 14.08 -7.14
C VAL A 166 1.41 14.75 -5.78
N GLN A 167 1.60 13.98 -4.71
CA GLN A 167 1.81 14.49 -3.34
C GLN A 167 0.61 15.31 -2.80
N SER A 168 -0.61 14.89 -3.13
CA SER A 168 -1.84 15.54 -2.67
C SER A 168 -2.01 15.47 -1.16
N ILE A 169 -2.37 16.61 -0.54
CA ILE A 169 -2.73 16.72 0.88
C ILE A 169 -4.18 16.30 1.19
N ARG A 170 -4.99 15.94 0.18
CA ARG A 170 -6.38 15.48 0.39
C ARG A 170 -6.46 14.11 1.07
N CYS A 171 -5.36 13.37 1.11
CA CYS A 171 -5.28 12.05 1.73
C CYS A 171 -3.90 11.83 2.35
N ASP A 172 -3.77 10.76 3.14
CA ASP A 172 -2.55 10.33 3.80
C ASP A 172 -1.79 9.23 3.04
N CYS A 173 -2.24 8.83 1.84
CA CYS A 173 -1.72 7.63 1.16
C CYS A 173 -0.23 7.71 0.83
N GLY A 174 0.25 8.89 0.37
CA GLY A 174 1.66 9.11 0.07
C GLY A 174 2.53 9.01 1.32
N GLU A 175 2.17 9.74 2.38
CA GLU A 175 2.85 9.68 3.68
C GLU A 175 2.88 8.25 4.26
N GLN A 176 1.78 7.50 4.13
CA GLN A 176 1.72 6.12 4.61
C GLN A 176 2.61 5.15 3.82
N LEU A 177 2.75 5.34 2.51
CA LEU A 177 3.63 4.52 1.69
C LEU A 177 5.10 4.80 2.04
N ASP A 178 5.46 6.09 2.10
CA ASP A 178 6.80 6.55 2.45
C ASP A 178 7.22 6.08 3.84
N GLU A 179 6.31 6.20 4.82
CA GLU A 179 6.59 5.82 6.20
C GLU A 179 6.72 4.29 6.36
N ALA A 180 5.87 3.51 5.67
CA ALA A 180 6.00 2.05 5.66
C ALA A 180 7.37 1.62 5.09
N ALA A 181 7.79 2.22 3.97
CA ALA A 181 9.10 1.95 3.38
C ALA A 181 10.25 2.39 4.30
N ARG A 182 10.14 3.57 4.92
CA ARG A 182 11.13 4.09 5.87
C ARG A 182 11.31 3.16 7.06
N ILE A 183 10.22 2.72 7.70
CA ILE A 183 10.26 1.81 8.86
C ILE A 183 10.93 0.48 8.47
N MET A 184 10.55 -0.10 7.32
CA MET A 184 11.15 -1.36 6.84
C MET A 184 12.64 -1.22 6.48
N CYS A 185 13.12 0.00 6.19
CA CYS A 185 14.52 0.30 5.88
C CYS A 185 15.33 0.81 7.08
N LEU A 186 14.78 0.84 8.31
CA LEU A 186 15.57 1.21 9.50
C LEU A 186 16.73 0.22 9.73
N PRO A 187 17.66 0.46 10.66
CA PRO A 187 18.65 -0.53 11.13
C PRO A 187 18.09 -1.46 12.21
N ALA A 188 18.56 -2.71 12.23
CA ALA A 188 17.92 -3.77 13.00
C ALA A 188 18.27 -3.52 14.46
N THR A 189 17.29 -3.70 15.33
CA THR A 189 17.54 -3.56 16.77
C THR A 189 17.55 -4.96 17.38
N PRO A 190 18.16 -5.14 18.57
CA PRO A 190 18.12 -6.44 19.26
C PRO A 190 16.70 -6.96 19.53
N THR A 191 15.69 -6.09 19.46
CA THR A 191 14.28 -6.39 19.74
C THR A 191 13.37 -6.30 18.51
N ASP A 192 13.88 -5.86 17.35
CA ASP A 192 13.07 -5.68 16.14
C ASP A 192 13.88 -6.05 14.90
N ILE A 193 13.30 -6.94 14.10
CA ILE A 193 13.87 -7.31 12.82
C ILE A 193 13.50 -6.23 11.81
N ASN A 194 14.50 -5.73 11.12
CA ASN A 194 14.28 -4.89 9.96
C ASN A 194 13.76 -5.67 8.78
N GLY A 195 13.13 -4.95 7.86
CA GLY A 195 12.65 -5.48 6.60
C GLY A 195 11.16 -5.78 6.69
N GLY A 196 10.66 -6.46 5.67
CA GLY A 196 9.23 -6.67 5.51
C GLY A 196 8.80 -6.56 4.07
N VAL A 197 7.50 -6.49 3.87
CA VAL A 197 6.93 -6.35 2.54
C VAL A 197 5.79 -5.34 2.50
N ILE A 198 5.81 -4.50 1.48
CA ILE A 198 4.64 -3.71 1.07
C ILE A 198 4.02 -4.41 -0.13
N VAL A 199 2.84 -5.01 0.06
CA VAL A 199 2.02 -5.53 -1.04
C VAL A 199 1.22 -4.37 -1.62
N TYR A 200 1.59 -3.94 -2.81
CA TYR A 200 1.02 -2.80 -3.51
C TYR A 200 -0.01 -3.29 -4.54
N LEU A 201 -1.28 -3.12 -4.19
CA LEU A 201 -2.42 -3.52 -5.01
C LEU A 201 -2.91 -2.35 -5.86
N ARG A 202 -2.98 -2.55 -7.18
CA ARG A 202 -3.41 -1.55 -8.17
C ARG A 202 -4.93 -1.40 -8.24
N GLN A 203 -5.50 -0.98 -7.12
CA GLN A 203 -6.95 -0.82 -6.91
C GLN A 203 -7.29 0.61 -6.47
N GLU A 204 -6.95 1.56 -7.35
CA GLU A 204 -7.20 2.99 -7.17
C GLU A 204 -8.65 3.32 -6.78
N GLY A 205 -8.81 4.37 -5.98
CA GLY A 205 -10.12 4.91 -5.60
C GLY A 205 -10.94 3.99 -4.72
N ARG A 206 -10.33 3.04 -3.99
CA ARG A 206 -11.06 1.94 -3.32
C ARG A 206 -11.77 1.00 -4.32
N GLY A 207 -11.14 0.77 -5.47
CA GLY A 207 -11.63 -0.15 -6.50
C GLY A 207 -12.50 0.48 -7.59
N ILE A 208 -12.91 1.75 -7.46
CA ILE A 208 -13.71 2.46 -8.48
C ILE A 208 -12.86 3.08 -9.61
N GLY A 209 -11.55 3.17 -9.42
CA GLY A 209 -10.61 3.76 -10.37
C GLY A 209 -10.43 5.28 -10.26
N LEU A 210 -9.42 5.81 -10.96
CA LEU A 210 -8.99 7.20 -10.85
C LEU A 210 -10.05 8.19 -11.35
N GLN A 211 -10.67 7.90 -12.49
CA GLN A 211 -11.67 8.79 -13.10
C GLN A 211 -12.83 9.06 -12.13
N GLU A 212 -13.37 8.00 -11.52
CA GLU A 212 -14.49 8.11 -10.60
C GLU A 212 -14.09 8.77 -9.27
N LYS A 213 -12.87 8.52 -8.80
CA LYS A 213 -12.29 9.25 -7.67
C LYS A 213 -12.22 10.76 -7.92
N LEU A 214 -11.81 11.19 -9.12
CA LEU A 214 -11.75 12.62 -9.47
C LEU A 214 -13.15 13.25 -9.54
N LYS A 215 -14.16 12.51 -10.01
CA LYS A 215 -15.56 12.98 -9.92
C LYS A 215 -16.02 13.14 -8.48
N ALA A 216 -15.67 12.19 -7.60
CA ALA A 216 -15.99 12.28 -6.18
C ALA A 216 -15.30 13.49 -5.51
N TYR A 217 -14.07 13.82 -5.93
CA TYR A 217 -13.38 15.03 -5.51
C TYR A 217 -14.11 16.31 -5.94
N ASN A 218 -14.62 16.39 -7.17
CA ASN A 218 -15.41 17.54 -7.60
C ASN A 218 -16.68 17.70 -6.76
N LEU A 219 -17.36 16.60 -6.42
CA LEU A 219 -18.54 16.64 -5.52
C LEU A 219 -18.16 17.09 -4.10
N GLN A 220 -16.98 16.72 -3.62
CA GLN A 220 -16.48 17.19 -2.33
C GLN A 220 -16.17 18.68 -2.34
N ASP A 221 -15.59 19.19 -3.44
CA ASP A 221 -15.36 20.62 -3.63
C ASP A 221 -16.67 21.42 -3.76
N LEU A 222 -17.77 20.75 -4.11
CA LEU A 222 -19.13 21.29 -4.07
C LEU A 222 -19.79 21.22 -2.67
N GLY A 223 -19.08 20.67 -1.67
CA GLY A 223 -19.51 20.63 -0.27
C GLY A 223 -20.06 19.29 0.21
N HIS A 224 -20.09 18.25 -0.64
CA HIS A 224 -20.51 16.91 -0.22
C HIS A 224 -19.41 16.19 0.57
N ASP A 225 -19.78 15.41 1.57
CA ASP A 225 -18.77 14.58 2.23
C ASP A 225 -18.37 13.36 1.37
N THR A 226 -17.34 12.63 1.80
CA THR A 226 -16.84 11.46 1.06
C THR A 226 -17.89 10.36 0.87
N VAL A 227 -18.79 10.16 1.84
CA VAL A 227 -19.84 9.13 1.76
C VAL A 227 -20.93 9.59 0.81
N GLU A 228 -21.38 10.83 0.93
CA GLU A 228 -22.38 11.44 0.07
C GLU A 228 -21.95 11.45 -1.40
N ALA A 229 -20.71 11.88 -1.68
CA ALA A 229 -20.16 11.91 -3.02
C ALA A 229 -20.16 10.51 -3.68
N ASN A 230 -19.81 9.47 -2.93
CA ASN A 230 -19.85 8.08 -3.44
C ASN A 230 -21.29 7.61 -3.69
N LEU A 231 -22.23 7.95 -2.79
CA LEU A 231 -23.64 7.60 -2.96
C LEU A 231 -24.24 8.26 -4.21
N MET A 232 -23.92 9.54 -4.46
CA MET A 232 -24.35 10.27 -5.66
C MET A 232 -23.85 9.63 -6.96
N LEU A 233 -22.62 9.12 -6.93
CA LEU A 233 -22.02 8.40 -8.06
C LEU A 233 -22.43 6.92 -8.12
N ARG A 234 -23.27 6.44 -7.19
CA ARG A 234 -23.73 5.05 -7.06
C ARG A 234 -22.59 4.05 -6.83
N HIS A 235 -21.52 4.51 -6.20
CA HIS A 235 -20.38 3.68 -5.84
C HIS A 235 -20.60 2.98 -4.50
N PRO A 236 -20.11 1.74 -4.32
CA PRO A 236 -20.05 1.12 -3.00
C PRO A 236 -19.07 1.89 -2.10
N GLY A 237 -19.26 1.82 -0.78
CA GLY A 237 -18.35 2.48 0.18
C GLY A 237 -16.91 1.97 0.14
N ASP A 238 -16.73 0.69 -0.26
CA ASP A 238 -15.44 0.07 -0.54
C ASP A 238 -15.66 -1.11 -1.50
N ALA A 239 -15.06 -1.08 -2.70
CA ALA A 239 -15.14 -2.16 -3.68
C ALA A 239 -13.90 -3.07 -3.66
N ARG A 240 -12.97 -2.85 -2.72
CA ARG A 240 -11.70 -3.56 -2.72
C ARG A 240 -11.86 -5.02 -2.29
N SER A 241 -11.04 -5.87 -2.90
CA SER A 241 -10.80 -7.23 -2.45
C SER A 241 -9.35 -7.36 -1.98
N TYR A 242 -9.15 -8.08 -0.88
CA TYR A 242 -7.84 -8.32 -0.30
C TYR A 242 -7.32 -9.75 -0.52
N GLY A 243 -8.11 -10.62 -1.18
CA GLY A 243 -7.68 -11.99 -1.49
C GLY A 243 -6.40 -12.05 -2.32
N LEU A 244 -6.20 -11.09 -3.24
CA LEU A 244 -4.95 -10.96 -4.00
C LEU A 244 -3.75 -10.67 -3.09
N ALA A 245 -3.93 -9.86 -2.05
CA ALA A 245 -2.87 -9.63 -1.06
C ALA A 245 -2.55 -10.91 -0.28
N THR A 246 -3.57 -11.63 0.18
CA THR A 246 -3.39 -12.91 0.90
C THR A 246 -2.64 -13.92 0.02
N ALA A 247 -3.01 -14.06 -1.25
CA ALA A 247 -2.35 -14.96 -2.20
C ALA A 247 -0.87 -14.57 -2.45
N ILE A 248 -0.59 -13.27 -2.61
CA ILE A 248 0.79 -12.77 -2.74
C ILE A 248 1.61 -13.06 -1.48
N LEU A 249 1.03 -12.87 -0.29
CA LEU A 249 1.71 -13.18 0.98
C LEU A 249 2.02 -14.67 1.11
N GLN A 250 1.12 -15.56 0.70
CA GLN A 250 1.38 -17.00 0.69
C GLN A 250 2.53 -17.38 -0.24
N ASP A 251 2.56 -16.83 -1.45
CA ASP A 251 3.65 -17.05 -2.40
C ASP A 251 4.99 -16.56 -1.85
N LEU A 252 5.00 -15.42 -1.15
CA LEU A 252 6.17 -14.89 -0.44
C LEU A 252 6.57 -15.69 0.81
N GLY A 253 5.88 -16.80 1.11
CA GLY A 253 6.15 -17.64 2.27
C GLY A 253 5.69 -17.06 3.61
N LEU A 254 4.82 -16.05 3.58
CA LEU A 254 4.29 -15.35 4.77
C LEU A 254 2.92 -15.87 5.24
N GLY A 255 2.48 -17.01 4.70
CA GLY A 255 1.32 -17.74 5.20
C GLY A 255 1.65 -18.64 6.39
N GLY A 256 0.61 -19.17 7.03
CA GLY A 256 0.74 -20.12 8.15
C GLY A 256 0.98 -19.48 9.52
N ASP A 257 1.40 -20.30 10.48
CA ASP A 257 1.27 -20.01 11.92
C ASP A 257 2.25 -18.98 12.47
N ARG A 258 3.42 -18.78 11.83
CA ARG A 258 4.40 -17.72 12.21
C ARG A 258 3.71 -16.35 12.26
N GLY A 259 2.74 -16.15 11.37
CA GLY A 259 1.99 -14.92 11.24
C GLY A 259 2.82 -13.73 10.77
N ILE A 260 2.18 -12.57 10.77
CA ILE A 260 2.73 -11.28 10.31
C ILE A 260 2.42 -10.18 11.31
N ARG A 261 3.25 -9.13 11.31
CA ARG A 261 2.93 -7.85 11.95
C ARG A 261 2.32 -6.93 10.90
N LEU A 262 1.02 -6.67 10.98
CA LEU A 262 0.30 -5.92 9.95
C LEU A 262 0.23 -4.43 10.27
N LEU A 263 0.81 -3.61 9.40
CA LEU A 263 0.89 -2.16 9.49
C LEU A 263 -0.42 -1.50 8.99
N THR A 264 -1.42 -1.37 9.86
CA THR A 264 -2.77 -0.90 9.51
C THR A 264 -3.52 -0.24 10.67
N ASN A 265 -4.38 0.72 10.33
CA ASN A 265 -5.40 1.28 11.24
C ASN A 265 -6.82 0.80 10.89
N ASN A 266 -6.99 0.11 9.77
CA ASN A 266 -8.31 -0.39 9.36
C ASN A 266 -8.52 -1.80 9.93
N PRO A 267 -9.48 -2.01 10.87
CA PRO A 267 -9.78 -3.33 11.42
C PRO A 267 -10.34 -4.30 10.36
N ASP A 268 -11.04 -3.79 9.36
CA ASP A 268 -11.60 -4.62 8.28
C ASP A 268 -10.50 -5.20 7.40
N LYS A 269 -9.40 -4.45 7.23
CA LYS A 269 -8.22 -4.94 6.51
C LYS A 269 -7.53 -6.08 7.26
N ILE A 270 -7.56 -6.10 8.59
CA ILE A 270 -6.99 -7.21 9.39
C ILE A 270 -7.73 -8.50 9.04
N ARG A 271 -9.06 -8.51 9.22
CA ARG A 271 -9.91 -9.66 8.92
C ARG A 271 -9.81 -10.11 7.47
N ALA A 272 -9.78 -9.16 6.53
CA ALA A 272 -9.74 -9.48 5.12
C ALA A 272 -8.39 -10.04 4.65
N VAL A 273 -7.27 -9.68 5.30
CA VAL A 273 -5.94 -10.22 4.96
C VAL A 273 -5.77 -11.65 5.42
N GLU A 274 -6.37 -12.03 6.55
CA GLU A 274 -6.24 -13.39 7.08
C GLU A 274 -6.77 -14.44 6.10
N GLY A 275 -7.75 -14.05 5.27
CA GLY A 275 -8.33 -14.90 4.26
C GLY A 275 -9.45 -15.81 4.81
N PRO A 276 -10.17 -16.50 3.92
CA PRO A 276 -11.30 -17.37 4.27
C PRO A 276 -10.92 -18.48 5.28
N ASN A 277 -9.73 -19.05 5.13
CA ASN A 277 -9.26 -20.20 5.92
C ASN A 277 -8.09 -19.85 6.82
N ARG A 278 -7.87 -18.56 7.13
CA ARG A 278 -6.70 -18.07 7.90
C ARG A 278 -5.37 -18.45 7.25
N GLU A 279 -5.32 -18.30 5.94
CA GLU A 279 -4.13 -18.50 5.12
C GLU A 279 -2.94 -17.67 5.59
N VAL A 280 -3.22 -16.49 6.15
CA VAL A 280 -2.26 -15.60 6.81
C VAL A 280 -2.76 -15.34 8.23
N HIS A 281 -1.88 -15.44 9.22
CA HIS A 281 -2.19 -15.11 10.60
C HIS A 281 -1.68 -13.72 10.96
N VAL A 282 -2.55 -12.80 11.40
CA VAL A 282 -2.09 -11.48 11.88
C VAL A 282 -1.73 -11.56 13.37
N ALA A 283 -0.46 -11.83 13.65
CA ALA A 283 0.04 -11.99 15.02
C ALA A 283 0.06 -10.66 15.80
N GLU A 284 0.30 -9.55 15.10
CA GLU A 284 0.33 -8.22 15.70
C GLU A 284 -0.23 -7.19 14.73
N ARG A 285 -0.95 -6.21 15.27
CA ARG A 285 -1.30 -4.98 14.53
C ARG A 285 -0.34 -3.87 14.93
N VAL A 286 0.40 -3.35 13.94
CA VAL A 286 1.25 -2.16 14.11
C VAL A 286 0.47 -0.93 13.62
N PRO A 287 0.25 0.09 14.47
CA PRO A 287 -0.48 1.30 14.08
C PRO A 287 0.32 2.15 13.08
N MET A 288 -0.38 2.76 12.13
CA MET A 288 0.18 3.78 11.23
C MET A 288 -0.23 5.17 11.69
N ILE A 289 0.51 5.73 12.64
CA ILE A 289 0.18 7.04 13.21
C ILE A 289 0.65 8.13 12.23
N PRO A 290 -0.20 9.11 11.86
CA PRO A 290 0.20 10.29 11.10
C PRO A 290 1.47 10.95 11.62
N LEU A 291 2.38 11.31 10.73
CA LEU A 291 3.67 11.88 11.13
C LEU A 291 3.50 13.24 11.85
N ALA A 292 2.49 14.01 11.43
CA ALA A 292 2.10 15.24 12.11
C ALA A 292 1.73 15.02 13.58
N TRP A 293 1.11 13.89 13.92
CA TRP A 293 0.74 13.60 15.31
C TRP A 293 1.93 13.11 16.13
N GLN A 294 2.79 12.28 15.54
CA GLN A 294 4.01 11.80 16.21
C GLN A 294 5.00 12.93 16.52
N THR A 295 5.04 13.97 15.68
CA THR A 295 6.05 15.03 15.78
C THR A 295 5.53 16.32 16.39
N GLY A 296 4.26 16.37 16.78
CA GLY A 296 3.60 17.58 17.27
C GLY A 296 3.49 18.67 16.19
N GLY A 297 3.27 18.28 14.94
CA GLY A 297 3.12 19.18 13.78
C GLY A 297 4.43 19.72 13.21
N ARG A 298 5.59 19.22 13.65
CA ARG A 298 6.90 19.65 13.09
C ARG A 298 7.15 19.07 11.69
N ASN A 299 6.69 17.86 11.44
CA ASN A 299 6.79 17.16 10.15
C ASN A 299 5.41 16.61 9.75
N GLY A 300 5.30 16.12 8.52
CA GLY A 300 4.10 15.46 8.01
C GLY A 300 3.07 16.41 7.41
N ILE A 301 2.02 15.82 6.83
CA ILE A 301 0.96 16.56 6.13
C ILE A 301 0.13 17.38 7.14
N GLN A 302 -0.12 18.63 6.78
CA GLN A 302 -0.99 19.55 7.53
C GLN A 302 -1.96 20.24 6.56
N GLY A 303 -3.12 20.65 7.08
CA GLY A 303 -4.12 21.39 6.30
C GLY A 303 -5.55 21.00 6.64
N PRO A 304 -6.52 21.84 6.27
CA PRO A 304 -7.94 21.61 6.57
C PRO A 304 -8.50 20.40 5.81
N GLU A 305 -8.09 20.16 4.56
CA GLU A 305 -8.53 19.02 3.75
C GLU A 305 -8.08 17.70 4.40
N TYR A 306 -6.80 17.64 4.79
CA TYR A 306 -6.20 16.49 5.46
C TYR A 306 -6.89 16.18 6.79
N THR A 307 -7.13 17.21 7.60
CA THR A 307 -7.78 17.08 8.92
C THR A 307 -9.21 16.55 8.77
N SER A 308 -9.97 17.09 7.81
CA SER A 308 -11.34 16.67 7.53
C SER A 308 -11.40 15.22 7.04
N TYR A 309 -10.43 14.82 6.22
CA TYR A 309 -10.27 13.45 5.74
C TYR A 309 -9.99 12.46 6.88
N LEU A 310 -9.03 12.77 7.76
CA LEU A 310 -8.72 11.91 8.91
C LEU A 310 -9.91 11.81 9.89
N ALA A 311 -10.60 12.91 10.14
CA ALA A 311 -11.81 12.91 10.96
C ALA A 311 -12.89 11.99 10.38
N THR A 312 -13.08 12.00 9.06
CA THR A 312 -14.00 11.10 8.37
C THR A 312 -13.57 9.64 8.51
N LYS A 313 -12.27 9.33 8.37
CA LYS A 313 -11.74 7.96 8.57
C LYS A 313 -12.03 7.41 9.96
N ILE A 314 -11.83 8.22 10.99
CA ILE A 314 -12.07 7.82 12.38
C ILE A 314 -13.56 7.65 12.63
N LYS A 315 -14.35 8.70 12.37
CA LYS A 315 -15.76 8.77 12.76
C LYS A 315 -16.68 7.91 11.90
N LYS A 316 -16.41 7.81 10.60
CA LYS A 316 -17.30 7.14 9.63
C LYS A 316 -16.75 5.83 9.08
N CYS A 317 -15.44 5.62 9.11
CA CYS A 317 -14.80 4.40 8.60
C CYS A 317 -14.15 3.52 9.69
N ASN A 318 -14.47 3.77 10.96
CA ASN A 318 -14.06 2.96 12.12
C ASN A 318 -12.55 2.66 12.18
N HIS A 319 -11.71 3.61 11.77
CA HIS A 319 -10.25 3.42 11.83
C HIS A 319 -9.75 3.57 13.27
N MET A 320 -8.88 2.64 13.69
CA MET A 320 -8.24 2.59 15.02
C MET A 320 -7.05 3.55 15.10
N LEU A 321 -7.33 4.84 14.93
CA LEU A 321 -6.38 5.92 15.18
C LEU A 321 -6.72 6.55 16.54
N PRO A 322 -5.71 6.93 17.35
CA PRO A 322 -5.97 7.69 18.57
C PRO A 322 -6.65 9.01 18.21
N ASP A 323 -7.64 9.43 18.99
CA ASP A 323 -8.23 10.76 18.82
C ASP A 323 -7.16 11.81 19.20
N PRO A 324 -6.82 12.75 18.31
CA PRO A 324 -5.85 13.80 18.61
C PRO A 324 -6.23 14.68 19.82
N MET A 325 -7.47 14.61 20.32
CA MET A 325 -7.88 15.28 21.56
C MET A 325 -7.54 14.50 22.85
N GLU A 326 -7.45 13.17 22.81
CA GLU A 326 -7.11 12.37 24.01
C GLU A 326 -5.60 12.30 24.27
N SER A 327 -4.76 12.52 23.26
CA SER A 327 -3.29 12.45 23.41
C SER A 327 -2.66 13.67 24.07
N LYS A 328 -3.42 14.75 24.33
CA LYS A 328 -2.92 15.92 25.07
C LYS A 328 -2.86 15.70 26.58
N ASP A 329 -3.62 14.75 27.11
CA ASP A 329 -3.70 14.51 28.56
C ASP A 329 -2.57 13.62 29.11
N LEU A 330 -1.66 13.16 28.25
CA LEU A 330 -0.50 12.34 28.63
C LEU A 330 0.83 13.13 28.67
N SER A 331 0.82 14.44 28.38
CA SER A 331 2.02 15.29 28.48
C SER A 331 2.03 16.28 29.65
N ASP A 332 0.94 16.38 30.43
CA ASP A 332 0.83 17.32 31.57
C ASP A 332 0.66 16.59 32.91
N GLY A 333 1.55 15.63 33.20
CA GLY A 333 1.56 14.89 34.45
C GLY A 333 2.96 14.74 35.03
N ASP A 334 3.53 15.83 35.58
CA ASP A 334 4.15 15.87 36.92
C ASP A 334 4.93 17.18 37.14
N GLN A 335 4.24 18.25 37.52
CA GLN A 335 4.81 19.35 38.31
C GLN A 335 3.85 19.73 39.42
N SER A 336 3.67 18.81 40.37
CA SER A 336 3.01 19.10 41.64
C SER A 336 3.97 18.80 42.78
N SER A 337 4.81 19.77 43.11
CA SER A 337 5.59 19.80 44.34
C SER A 337 4.67 19.84 45.57
N ARG A 338 4.49 18.68 46.22
CA ARG A 338 4.06 18.61 47.62
C ARG A 338 5.28 18.48 48.53
N PRO A 339 5.44 19.31 49.58
CA PRO A 339 6.63 19.25 50.43
C PRO A 339 6.61 18.01 51.32
N LEU A 340 7.78 17.36 51.42
CA LEU A 340 8.02 16.21 52.28
C LEU A 340 7.74 16.54 53.76
N LYS A 341 6.85 15.75 54.38
CA LYS A 341 6.81 15.61 55.85
C LYS A 341 8.08 14.90 56.30
N LYS A 342 8.95 15.61 57.03
CA LYS A 342 10.07 15.03 57.78
C LYS A 342 9.52 14.13 58.88
N ALA A 343 10.01 12.90 58.94
CA ALA A 343 9.86 12.01 60.09
C ALA A 343 11.23 11.52 60.54
N LYS A 344 11.33 11.36 61.86
CA LYS A 344 12.42 10.84 62.70
C LYS A 344 13.40 11.89 63.24
N THR A 345 13.29 12.15 64.54
CA THR A 345 14.14 11.47 65.54
C THR A 345 13.47 11.46 66.91
N SER A 346 13.50 10.29 67.54
CA SER A 346 13.25 10.05 68.96
C SER A 346 14.41 10.56 69.81
N ASN A 347 14.10 11.13 70.97
CA ASN A 347 14.79 11.02 72.27
C ASN A 347 14.12 12.05 73.21
N ASN A 348 13.24 11.62 74.10
CA ASN A 348 13.53 11.20 75.48
C ASN A 348 14.04 12.36 76.35
N GLU A 349 13.15 12.96 77.15
CA GLU A 349 13.25 13.08 78.62
C GLU A 349 12.27 14.15 79.15
N ASN A 350 11.69 13.83 80.30
CA ASN A 350 10.64 14.52 81.08
C ASN A 350 11.32 15.01 82.39
N PRO A 351 10.62 15.63 83.36
CA PRO A 351 9.99 16.95 83.47
C PRO A 351 10.81 17.79 84.53
N PRO A 352 10.31 18.61 85.51
CA PRO A 352 8.96 18.83 86.07
C PRO A 352 8.14 19.96 85.43
#